data_AF-A0A212RW45-F1
#
_entry.id   AF-A0A212RW45-F1
#
_cell.length_a   1.000
_cell.length_b   1.000
_cell.length_c   1.000
_cell.angle_alpha   90.00
_cell.angle_beta   90.00
_cell.angle_gamma   90.00
#
_symmetry.space_group_name_H-M   'P 1'
#
loop_
_entity.id
_entity.type
_entity.pdbx_description
1 polymer ?
#
loop_
_entity_poly.entity_id
_entity_poly.type
_entity_poly.pdbx_seq_one_letter_code
_entity_poly.pdbx_strand_id
1 'polypeptide(L)'
;MTRAILESIGLFLTPFVCYAAFLMFRARHPLIAASWSRGALSWLTLAGLALAMAGLASLALFGPEQGAYTPAHVENGRLLPGRFQ
;
A
#
# COMPACT_ATOMS: atom_id res chain seq x y z
N MET A 1 -6.53 10.49 2.08
CA MET A 1 -5.20 10.09 2.61
C MET A 1 -5.27 8.91 3.57
N THR A 2 -6.18 8.89 4.55
CA THR A 2 -6.36 7.77 5.49
C THR A 2 -6.55 6.42 4.79
N ARG A 3 -7.37 6.38 3.73
CA ARG A 3 -7.60 5.17 2.91
C ARG A 3 -6.30 4.58 2.35
N ALA A 4 -5.48 5.40 1.67
CA ALA A 4 -4.23 4.95 1.06
C ALA A 4 -3.19 4.50 2.11
N ILE A 5 -3.17 5.14 3.28
CA ILE A 5 -2.32 4.72 4.41
C ILE A 5 -2.80 3.34 4.93
N LEU A 6 -4.11 3.17 5.12
CA LEU A 6 -4.68 1.91 5.60
C LEU A 6 -4.45 0.76 4.62
N GLU A 7 -4.55 1.01 3.31
CA GLU A 7 -4.25 0.03 2.27
C GLU A 7 -2.76 -0.36 2.28
N SER A 8 -1.86 0.62 2.36
CA SER A 8 -0.42 0.39 2.42
C SER A 8 -0.02 -0.41 3.66
N ILE A 9 -0.55 -0.05 4.83
CA ILE A 9 -0.31 -0.77 6.09
C ILE A 9 -0.92 -2.18 6.03
N GLY A 10 -2.12 -2.32 5.48
CA GLY A 10 -2.77 -3.62 5.30
C GLY A 10 -1.97 -4.58 4.42
N LEU A 11 -1.47 -4.09 3.28
CA LEU A 11 -0.60 -4.86 2.38
C LEU A 11 0.69 -5.29 3.08
N PHE A 12 1.33 -4.38 3.80
CA PHE A 12 2.55 -4.68 4.54
C PHE A 12 2.32 -5.72 5.66
N LEU A 13 1.22 -5.62 6.38
CA LEU A 13 0.89 -6.53 7.49
C LEU A 13 0.37 -7.89 7.02
N THR A 14 -0.08 -8.02 5.77
CA THR A 14 -0.63 -9.26 5.20
C THR A 14 0.24 -10.49 5.49
N PRO A 15 1.56 -10.53 5.17
CA PRO A 15 2.39 -11.69 5.48
C PRO A 15 2.48 -12.00 6.99
N PHE A 16 2.48 -10.98 7.85
CA PHE A 16 2.51 -11.17 9.30
C PHE A 16 1.21 -11.80 9.81
N VAL A 17 0.06 -11.36 9.30
CA VAL A 17 -1.24 -11.94 9.65
C VAL A 17 -1.33 -13.39 9.17
N CYS A 18 -0.90 -13.66 7.93
CA CYS A 18 -0.83 -15.02 7.39
C CYS A 18 0.06 -15.94 8.24
N TYR A 19 1.22 -15.45 8.67
CA TYR A 19 2.13 -16.23 9.50
C TYR A 19 1.61 -16.41 10.94
N ALA A 20 0.97 -15.39 11.52
CA ALA A 20 0.31 -15.52 12.81
C ALA A 20 -0.82 -16.57 12.76
N ALA A 21 -1.63 -16.56 11.70
CA ALA A 21 -2.65 -17.58 11.46
C ALA A 21 -2.03 -18.98 11.35
N PHE A 22 -0.93 -19.11 10.60
CA PHE A 22 -0.17 -20.36 10.50
C PHE A 22 0.34 -20.87 11.86
N LEU A 23 0.85 -19.99 12.73
CA LEU A 23 1.28 -20.34 14.08
C LEU A 23 0.11 -20.84 14.93
N MET A 24 -1.06 -20.19 14.84
CA MET A 24 -2.27 -20.61 15.54
C MET A 24 -2.72 -22.01 15.11
N PHE A 25 -2.72 -22.30 13.81
CA PHE A 25 -3.01 -23.65 13.29
C PHE A 25 -2.03 -24.69 13.81
N ARG A 26 -0.78 -24.30 14.08
CA ARG A 26 0.24 -25.19 14.63
C ARG A 26 0.24 -25.28 16.16
N ALA A 27 -0.85 -24.85 16.80
CA ALA A 27 -1.02 -24.76 18.25
C ALA A 27 0.12 -24.01 18.97
N ARG A 28 0.79 -23.07 18.26
CA ARG A 28 1.76 -22.17 18.86
C ARG A 28 1.10 -20.82 19.10
N HIS A 29 1.18 -20.32 20.32
CA HIS A 29 0.62 -19.01 20.65
C HIS A 29 1.41 -17.90 19.93
N PRO A 30 0.78 -17.15 18.99
CA PRO A 30 1.46 -16.10 18.25
C PRO A 30 1.80 -14.88 19.13
N LEU A 31 1.26 -14.79 20.34
CA LEU A 31 1.55 -13.72 21.29
C LEU A 31 2.88 -13.92 22.03
N ILE A 32 3.52 -15.09 21.89
CA ILE A 32 4.79 -15.39 22.57
C ILE A 32 5.95 -15.02 21.64
N ALA A 33 6.87 -14.15 22.07
CA ALA A 33 8.03 -13.76 21.25
C ALA A 33 8.85 -14.96 20.74
N ALA A 34 8.93 -16.05 21.51
CA ALA A 34 9.61 -17.28 21.11
C ALA A 34 9.00 -17.99 19.89
N SER A 35 7.73 -17.73 19.53
CA SER A 35 7.14 -18.27 18.30
C SER A 35 7.66 -17.57 17.03
N TRP A 36 8.32 -16.44 17.19
CA TRP A 36 8.84 -15.61 16.12
C TRP A 36 10.37 -15.71 16.06
N SER A 37 10.88 -16.57 15.18
CA SER A 37 12.33 -16.60 14.95
C SER A 37 12.79 -15.31 14.27
N ARG A 38 14.03 -14.87 14.54
CA ARG A 38 14.62 -13.70 13.88
C ARG A 38 14.62 -13.81 12.36
N GLY A 39 14.86 -15.01 11.83
CA GLY A 39 14.81 -15.28 10.38
C GLY A 39 13.40 -15.20 9.80
N ALA A 40 12.38 -15.67 10.54
CA ALA A 40 11.00 -15.51 10.10
C ALA A 40 10.60 -14.02 10.07
N LEU A 41 10.98 -13.25 11.10
CA LEU A 41 10.68 -11.82 11.15
C LEU A 41 11.29 -11.06 9.99
N SER A 42 12.56 -11.31 9.66
CA SER A 42 13.24 -10.63 8.56
C SER A 42 12.60 -10.96 7.21
N TRP A 43 12.26 -12.23 6.97
CA TRP A 43 11.63 -12.64 5.72
C TRP A 43 10.21 -12.08 5.59
N LEU A 44 9.42 -12.06 6.66
CA LEU A 44 8.08 -11.47 6.68
C LEU A 44 8.13 -9.97 6.42
N THR A 45 9.11 -9.27 7.01
CA THR A 45 9.31 -7.84 6.78
C THR A 45 9.66 -7.57 5.33
N LEU A 46 10.58 -8.36 4.74
CA LEU A 46 10.98 -8.21 3.34
C LEU A 46 9.81 -8.51 2.39
N ALA A 47 9.05 -9.58 2.65
CA ALA A 47 7.87 -9.93 1.88
C ALA A 47 6.78 -8.86 1.97
N GLY A 48 6.55 -8.30 3.17
CA GLY A 48 5.57 -7.22 3.38
C GLY A 48 5.97 -5.95 2.66
N LEU A 49 7.25 -5.60 2.69
CA LEU A 49 7.78 -4.45 1.96
C LEU A 49 7.65 -4.65 0.45
N ALA A 50 7.97 -5.84 -0.06
CA ALA A 50 7.81 -6.18 -1.48
C ALA A 50 6.35 -6.07 -1.92
N LEU A 51 5.40 -6.56 -1.10
CA LEU A 51 3.96 -6.43 -1.35
C LEU A 51 3.51 -4.97 -1.39
N ALA A 52 3.92 -4.16 -0.40
CA ALA A 52 3.60 -2.73 -0.39
C ALA A 52 4.17 -2.00 -1.62
N MET A 53 5.43 -2.29 -1.99
CA MET A 53 6.03 -1.73 -3.21
C MET A 53 5.30 -2.16 -4.47
N ALA A 54 4.89 -3.43 -4.56
CA ALA A 54 4.11 -3.94 -5.69
C ALA A 54 2.74 -3.25 -5.79
N GLY A 55 2.08 -2.99 -4.66
CA GLY A 55 0.83 -2.22 -4.61
C GLY A 55 0.99 -0.76 -5.04
N LEU A 56 2.09 -0.12 -4.65
CA LEU A 56 2.41 1.23 -5.13
C LEU A 56 2.73 1.23 -6.64
N ALA A 57 3.50 0.24 -7.11
CA ALA A 57 3.81 0.09 -8.52
C ALA A 57 2.55 -0.18 -9.34
N SER A 58 1.61 -0.99 -8.84
CA SER A 58 0.34 -1.22 -9.55
C SER A 58 -0.52 0.04 -9.62
N LEU A 59 -0.56 0.85 -8.57
CA LEU A 59 -1.20 2.16 -8.61
C LEU A 59 -0.53 3.11 -9.60
N ALA A 60 0.80 3.07 -9.71
CA ALA A 60 1.53 3.90 -10.67
C ALA A 60 1.28 3.46 -12.13
N LEU A 61 1.14 2.16 -12.38
CA LEU A 61 1.00 1.59 -13.73
C LEU A 61 -0.45 1.50 -14.21
N PHE A 62 -1.39 1.29 -13.29
CA PHE A 62 -2.80 1.01 -13.60
C PHE A 62 -3.76 1.95 -12.88
N GLY A 63 -3.25 2.96 -12.18
CA GLY A 63 -4.06 3.96 -11.52
C GLY A 63 -4.90 4.76 -12.53
N PRO A 64 -6.03 5.33 -12.09
CA PRO A 64 -6.83 6.17 -12.96
C PRO A 64 -6.02 7.38 -13.42
N GLU A 65 -5.93 7.55 -14.74
CA GLU A 65 -5.37 8.75 -15.35
C GLU A 65 -6.38 9.89 -15.12
N GLN A 66 -6.22 10.59 -14.01
CA GLN A 66 -6.78 11.93 -13.87
C GLN A 66 -5.94 12.78 -14.80
N GLY A 67 -6.50 13.08 -15.98
CA GLY A 67 -5.82 13.80 -17.04
C GLY A 67 -5.15 15.09 -16.56
N ALA A 68 -4.19 15.59 -17.34
CA ALA A 68 -3.33 16.69 -16.92
C ALA A 68 -4.17 17.90 -16.49
N TYR A 69 -3.81 18.47 -15.32
CA TYR A 69 -4.46 19.69 -14.87
C TYR A 69 -4.07 20.82 -15.81
N THR A 70 -5.04 21.28 -16.60
CA THR A 70 -4.89 22.49 -17.40
C THR A 70 -5.22 23.67 -16.49
N PRO A 71 -4.23 24.54 -16.15
CA PRO A 71 -4.46 25.67 -15.28
C PRO A 71 -5.41 26.69 -15.91
N ALA A 72 -6.06 27.47 -15.05
CA ALA A 72 -6.89 28.58 -15.47
C ALA A 72 -6.03 29.58 -16.27
N HIS A 73 -6.49 29.93 -17.46
CA HIS A 73 -5.80 30.84 -18.35
C HIS A 73 -6.80 31.79 -19.01
N VAL A 74 -6.30 32.91 -19.51
CA VAL A 74 -7.11 33.91 -20.19
C VAL A 74 -6.87 33.78 -21.69
N GLU A 75 -7.92 33.44 -22.44
CA GLU A 75 -7.93 33.51 -23.92
C GLU A 75 -8.91 34.59 -24.34
N ASN A 76 -8.48 35.48 -25.26
CA ASN A 76 -9.34 36.52 -25.85
C ASN A 76 -10.11 37.37 -24.81
N GLY A 77 -9.47 37.68 -23.68
CA GLY A 77 -10.05 38.47 -22.59
C GLY A 77 -11.09 37.73 -21.74
N ARG A 78 -11.31 36.42 -21.95
CA ARG A 78 -12.17 35.58 -21.10
C ARG A 78 -11.32 34.65 -20.25
N LEU A 79 -11.66 34.58 -18.96
CA LEU A 79 -11.05 33.66 -18.01
C LEU A 79 -11.65 32.26 -18.22
N LEU A 80 -10.85 31.31 -18.69
CA LEU A 80 -11.20 29.90 -18.77
C LEU A 80 -10.82 29.23 -17.44
N PRO A 81 -11.76 28.58 -16.73
CA PRO A 81 -11.48 27.90 -15.48
C PRO A 81 -10.58 26.67 -15.72
N GLY A 82 -9.73 26.37 -14.74
CA GLY A 82 -8.87 25.19 -14.79
C GLY A 82 -9.70 23.91 -14.83
N ARG A 83 -9.28 22.95 -15.65
CA ARG A 83 -9.95 21.67 -15.81
C ARG A 83 -8.93 20.54 -15.85
N PHE A 84 -9.33 19.38 -15.35
CA PHE A 84 -8.62 18.13 -15.60
C PHE A 84 -9.06 17.62 -16.97
N GLN A 85 -8.12 17.29 -17.85
CA GLN A 85 -8.39 16.81 -19.21
C GLN A 85 -7.44 15.69 -19.60
#